data_AF-A0A662G6D4-F1
#
_entry.id   AF-A0A662G6D4-F1
#
_cell.length_a   1.000
_cell.length_b   1.000
_cell.length_c   1.000
_cell.angle_alpha   90.00
_cell.angle_beta   90.00
_cell.angle_gamma   90.00
#
_symmetry.space_group_name_H-M   'P 1'
#
loop_
_entity.id
_entity.type
_entity.pdbx_description
1 polymer ?
#
loop_
_entity_poly.entity_id
_entity_poly.type
_entity_poly.pdbx_seq_one_letter_code
_entity_poly.pdbx_strand_id
1 'polypeptide(L)'
;IVVDVGCGPGKLLLSLAREGVGELLVGLDISRAMTSIARANAVRNSLYHYTSFVVADAHYMPVRREHRPNTLYRNSPSHKRSREGV
;
A
#
# COMPACT_ATOMS: atom_id res chain seq x y z
N ILE A 1 6.10 13.81 0.84
CA ILE A 1 6.21 12.35 0.62
C ILE A 1 5.15 11.65 1.47
N VAL A 2 4.38 10.71 0.90
CA VAL A 2 3.41 9.87 1.62
C VAL A 2 3.81 8.40 1.47
N VAL A 3 3.76 7.64 2.56
CA VAL A 3 4.06 6.20 2.56
C VAL A 3 2.84 5.40 3.03
N ASP A 4 2.41 4.43 2.23
CA ASP A 4 1.33 3.50 2.54
C ASP A 4 1.91 2.11 2.82
N VAL A 5 1.83 1.66 4.07
CA VAL A 5 2.39 0.38 4.55
C VAL A 5 1.32 -0.70 4.51
N GLY A 6 1.58 -1.79 3.81
CA GLY A 6 0.57 -2.79 3.46
C GLY A 6 -0.34 -2.28 2.32
N CYS A 7 0.26 -1.66 1.30
CA CYS A 7 -0.47 -0.94 0.26
C CYS A 7 -1.38 -1.82 -0.61
N GLY A 8 -1.21 -3.15 -0.56
CA GLY A 8 -1.98 -4.10 -1.34
C GLY A 8 -1.94 -3.76 -2.84
N PRO A 9 -3.09 -3.75 -3.54
CA PRO A 9 -3.18 -3.35 -4.95
C PRO A 9 -2.97 -1.85 -5.24
N GLY A 10 -2.62 -1.03 -4.24
CA GLY A 10 -2.27 0.39 -4.40
C GLY A 10 -3.46 1.37 -4.46
N LYS A 11 -4.68 0.94 -4.15
CA LYS A 11 -5.90 1.76 -4.34
C LYS A 11 -5.84 3.14 -3.68
N LEU A 12 -5.31 3.23 -2.44
CA LEU A 12 -5.21 4.49 -1.71
C LEU A 12 -4.25 5.46 -2.41
N LEU A 13 -3.03 5.03 -2.70
CA LEU A 13 -2.04 5.88 -3.37
C LEU A 13 -2.51 6.32 -4.77
N LEU A 14 -3.22 5.46 -5.50
CA LEU A 14 -3.78 5.84 -6.79
C LEU A 14 -4.91 6.87 -6.67
N SER A 15 -5.68 6.87 -5.57
CA SER A 15 -6.64 7.95 -5.31
C SER A 15 -5.92 9.27 -5.00
N LEU A 16 -4.92 9.23 -4.11
CA LEU A 16 -4.12 10.41 -3.76
C LEU A 16 -3.39 11.01 -4.97
N ALA A 17 -2.85 10.16 -5.85
CA ALA A 17 -2.19 10.60 -7.08
C ALA A 17 -3.16 11.32 -8.02
N ARG A 18 -4.41 10.87 -8.14
CA ARG A 18 -5.43 11.56 -8.97
C ARG A 18 -5.84 12.90 -8.39
N GLU A 19 -5.84 13.02 -7.07
CA GLU A 19 -6.16 14.26 -6.35
C GLU A 19 -4.96 15.22 -6.30
N GLY A 20 -3.80 14.85 -6.86
CA GLY A 20 -2.59 15.67 -6.83
C GLY A 20 -1.98 15.81 -5.43
N VAL A 21 -2.28 14.87 -4.54
CA VAL A 21 -1.81 14.92 -3.15
C VAL A 21 -0.38 14.38 -3.05
N GLY A 22 0.54 15.25 -2.67
CA GLY A 22 1.92 14.90 -2.33
C GLY A 22 2.84 14.76 -3.55
N GLU A 23 4.10 15.15 -3.37
CA GLU A 23 5.11 15.12 -4.44
C GLU A 23 5.64 13.72 -4.77
N LEU A 24 5.53 12.78 -3.82
CA LEU A 24 6.00 11.40 -3.97
C LEU A 24 5.14 10.47 -3.11
N LEU A 25 4.59 9.44 -3.74
CA LEU A 25 3.73 8.44 -3.12
C LEU A 25 4.41 7.07 -3.17
N VAL A 26 4.65 6.47 -2.00
CA VAL A 26 5.37 5.18 -1.90
C VAL A 26 4.50 4.13 -1.24
N GLY A 27 4.23 3.03 -1.95
CA GLY A 27 3.49 1.88 -1.44
C GLY A 27 4.44 0.76 -1.07
N LEU A 28 4.35 0.28 0.16
CA LEU A 28 5.13 -0.84 0.66
C LEU A 28 4.21 -2.03 0.92
N ASP A 29 4.59 -3.20 0.44
CA ASP A 29 3.89 -4.43 0.77
C ASP A 29 4.89 -5.58 0.88
N ILE A 30 4.65 -6.50 1.83
CA ILE A 30 5.48 -7.70 1.98
C ILE A 30 5.26 -8.67 0.81
N SER A 31 4.10 -8.61 0.17
CA SER A 31 3.73 -9.47 -0.95
C SER A 31 4.22 -8.90 -2.28
N ARG A 32 5.20 -9.60 -2.89
CA ARG A 32 5.65 -9.33 -4.26
C ARG A 32 4.51 -9.35 -5.27
N ALA A 33 3.52 -10.21 -5.08
CA ALA A 33 2.34 -10.28 -5.95
C ALA A 33 1.51 -9.00 -5.87
N MET A 34 1.24 -8.50 -4.65
CA MET A 34 0.48 -7.26 -4.44
C MET A 34 1.19 -6.04 -5.02
N THR A 35 2.49 -5.90 -4.76
CA THR A 35 3.30 -4.82 -5.35
C THR A 35 3.27 -4.87 -6.89
N SER A 36 3.29 -6.07 -7.48
CA SER A 36 3.21 -6.22 -8.95
C SER A 36 1.84 -5.80 -9.49
N ILE A 37 0.75 -6.18 -8.82
CA ILE A 37 -0.61 -5.74 -9.15
C ILE A 37 -0.72 -4.21 -9.02
N ALA A 38 -0.17 -3.63 -7.95
CA ALA A 38 -0.20 -2.20 -7.71
C ALA A 38 0.51 -1.41 -8.81
N ARG A 39 1.69 -1.85 -9.25
CA ARG A 39 2.41 -1.25 -10.39
C ARG A 39 1.60 -1.34 -11.67
N ALA A 40 1.02 -2.51 -11.97
CA ALA A 40 0.18 -2.67 -13.15
C ALA A 40 -1.04 -1.73 -13.10
N ASN A 41 -1.67 -1.58 -11.94
CA ASN A 41 -2.77 -0.62 -11.76
C ASN A 41 -2.31 0.82 -11.97
N ALA A 42 -1.12 1.20 -11.47
CA ALA A 42 -0.57 2.53 -11.67
C ALA A 42 -0.32 2.85 -13.15
N VAL A 43 0.25 1.89 -13.89
CA VAL A 43 0.46 2.02 -15.34
C VAL A 43 -0.88 2.14 -16.07
N ARG A 44 -1.85 1.26 -15.77
CA ARG A 44 -3.19 1.31 -16.40
C ARG A 44 -3.94 2.62 -16.17
N ASN A 45 -3.63 3.34 -15.09
CA ASN A 45 -4.25 4.61 -14.76
C ASN A 45 -3.38 5.82 -15.12
N SER A 46 -2.21 5.62 -15.77
CA SER A 46 -1.25 6.68 -16.09
C SER A 46 -0.72 7.45 -14.87
N LEU A 47 -0.65 6.79 -13.71
CA LEU A 47 -0.22 7.38 -12.42
C LEU A 47 1.14 6.84 -11.94
N TYR A 48 1.80 6.02 -12.76
CA TYR A 48 3.08 5.40 -12.42
C TYR A 48 4.23 6.40 -12.22
N HIS A 49 4.12 7.63 -12.76
CA HIS A 49 5.09 8.69 -12.53
C HIS A 49 4.99 9.33 -11.14
N TYR A 50 3.83 9.24 -10.48
CA TYR A 50 3.58 9.80 -9.16
C TYR A 50 3.78 8.77 -8.03
N THR A 51 3.82 7.49 -8.39
CA THR A 51 3.76 6.37 -7.45
C THR A 51 4.94 5.43 -7.62
N SER A 52 5.52 5.00 -6.50
CA SER A 52 6.51 3.93 -6.45
C SER A 52 6.01 2.82 -5.54
N PHE A 53 6.08 1.58 -5.99
CA PHE A 53 5.68 0.42 -5.19
C PHE A 53 6.89 -0.48 -4.94
N VAL A 54 7.15 -0.81 -3.69
CA VAL A 54 8.34 -1.55 -3.25
C VAL A 54 7.91 -2.77 -2.42
N VAL A 55 8.58 -3.89 -2.65
CA VAL A 55 8.45 -5.07 -1.79
C VAL A 55 9.28 -4.83 -0.55
N ALA A 56 8.65 -4.77 0.62
CA ALA A 56 9.35 -4.49 1.87
C ALA A 56 8.63 -5.14 3.05
N ASP A 57 9.41 -5.59 4.02
CA ASP A 57 8.88 -6.01 5.31
C ASP A 57 8.87 -4.80 6.27
N ALA A 58 7.67 -4.36 6.60
CA ALA A 58 7.43 -3.21 7.47
C ALA A 58 8.03 -3.38 8.87
N HIS A 59 8.22 -4.61 9.35
CA HIS A 59 8.79 -4.88 10.67
C HIS A 59 10.26 -4.44 10.79
N TYR A 60 10.96 -4.33 9.65
CA TYR A 60 12.35 -3.87 9.60
C TYR A 60 12.48 -2.38 9.24
N MET A 61 11.37 -1.65 9.08
CA MET A 61 11.46 -0.22 8.80
C MET A 61 11.98 0.53 10.03
N PRO A 62 12.96 1.44 9.88
CA PRO A 62 13.55 2.20 10.99
C PRO A 62 12.63 3.35 11.42
N VAL A 63 11.33 3.08 11.64
CA VAL A 63 10.38 4.05 12.18
C VAL A 63 10.39 4.00 13.70
N ARG A 64 10.74 5.13 14.33
CA ARG A 64 10.72 5.27 15.79
C ARG A 64 9.27 5.15 16.29
N ARG A 65 9.05 4.30 17.28
CA ARG A 65 7.74 4.00 17.88
C ARG A 65 7.05 5.20 18.57
N GLU A 66 7.75 6.31 18.77
CA GLU A 66 7.39 7.37 19.73
C GLU A 66 6.62 8.59 19.18
N HIS A 67 6.37 8.71 17.87
CA HIS A 67 5.60 9.86 17.37
C HIS A 67 4.26 9.41 16.78
N ARG A 68 3.19 9.51 17.59
CA ARG A 68 1.80 9.50 17.10
C ARG A 68 1.27 10.92 17.06
N PRO A 69 1.04 11.46 15.86
CA PRO A 69 -0.32 11.84 15.53
C PRO A 69 -0.71 11.31 14.13
N ASN A 70 -1.81 10.56 14.06
CA ASN A 70 -2.57 10.22 12.83
C ASN A 70 -2.04 9.13 11.88
N THR A 71 -1.31 8.11 12.32
CA THR A 71 -1.01 6.94 11.46
C THR A 71 -2.17 5.93 11.46
N LEU A 72 -2.91 5.88 10.35
CA LEU A 72 -3.97 4.91 10.09
C LEU A 72 -3.35 3.55 9.74
N TYR A 73 -3.29 2.62 10.70
CA TYR A 73 -2.96 1.21 10.43
C TYR A 73 -4.19 0.54 9.80
N ARG A 74 -4.13 0.16 8.52
CA ARG A 74 -5.19 -0.63 7.89
C ARG A 74 -4.82 -2.11 7.89
N ASN A 75 -5.62 -2.91 8.61
CA ASN A 75 -5.62 -4.37 8.48
C ASN A 75 -6.10 -4.78 7.08
N SER A 76 -5.37 -5.69 6.43
CA SER A 76 -5.82 -6.40 5.22
C SER A 76 -6.86 -7.48 5.58
N PRO A 77 -7.75 -7.86 4.63
CA PRO A 77 -8.95 -8.63 4.94
C PRO A 77 -8.60 -10.07 5.33
N SER A 78 -9.14 -10.50 6.47
CA SER A 78 -9.13 -11.90 6.90
C SER A 78 -9.83 -12.78 5.85
N HIS A 79 -9.08 -13.75 5.32
CA HIS A 79 -9.58 -14.87 4.54
C HIS A 79 -10.64 -15.61 5.39
N LYS A 80 -11.93 -15.47 5.04
CA LYS A 80 -12.98 -16.32 5.63
C LYS A 80 -12.77 -17.73 5.07
N ARG A 81 -12.24 -18.64 5.87
CA ARG A 81 -12.37 -20.08 5.60
C ARG A 81 -13.86 -20.41 5.66
N SER A 82 -14.46 -20.74 4.52
CA SER A 82 -15.74 -21.44 4.48
C SER A 82 -15.56 -22.77 5.22
N ARG A 83 -16.24 -22.93 6.35
CA ARG A 83 -16.52 -24.27 6.86
C ARG A 83 -17.66 -24.81 5.98
N GLU A 84 -17.31 -25.65 5.01
CA GLU A 84 -18.23 -26.69 4.58
C GLU A 84 -18.48 -27.59 5.79
N GLY A 85 -19.75 -27.67 6.20
CA GLY A 85 -20.24 -28.60 7.19
C GLY A 85 -21.27 -29.48 6.50
N VAL A 86 -20.94 -30.77 6.45
CA VAL A 86 -21.75 -31.95 6.10
C VAL A 86 -23.16 -31.87 6.67
#